data_AF-A0A538K5K1-F1
#
_entry.id   AF-A0A538K5K1-F1
#
_cell.length_a   1.000
_cell.length_b   1.000
_cell.length_c   1.000
_cell.angle_alpha   90.00
_cell.angle_beta   90.00
_cell.angle_gamma   90.00
#
_symmetry.space_group_name_H-M   'P 1'
#
loop_
_entity.id
_entity.type
_entity.pdbx_description
1 polymer ?
#
loop_
_entity_poly.entity_id
_entity_poly.type
_entity_poly.pdbx_seq_one_letter_code
_entity_poly.pdbx_strand_id
1 'polypeptide(L)' 'MTIRRRVALVLAVAAGALALPAVAWAHAALLRTVPLPSAVLNSPPPVVLLTYSEAVEPRFAIVSVTNAAGK' A
#
# COMPACT_ATOMS: atom_id res chain seq x y z
N MET A 1 11.94 -33.11 -28.50
CA MET A 1 11.92 -31.64 -28.26
C MET A 1 13.27 -31.07 -28.68
N THR A 2 13.34 -30.25 -29.73
CA THR A 2 14.62 -29.67 -30.19
C THR A 2 15.17 -28.65 -29.18
N ILE A 3 16.49 -28.43 -29.17
CA ILE A 3 17.15 -27.53 -28.22
C ILE A 3 16.55 -26.11 -28.26
N ARG A 4 16.16 -25.66 -29.45
CA ARG A 4 15.48 -24.36 -29.69
C ARG A 4 14.13 -24.26 -28.96
N ARG A 5 13.33 -25.33 -28.97
CA ARG A 5 12.05 -25.35 -28.25
C ARG A 5 12.25 -25.33 -26.72
N ARG A 6 13.30 -25.97 -26.22
CA ARG A 6 13.65 -25.91 -24.79
C ARG A 6 14.09 -24.51 -24.37
N VAL A 7 14.95 -23.86 -25.16
CA VAL A 7 15.38 -22.48 -24.92
C VAL A 7 14.20 -21.52 -24.94
N ALA A 8 13.32 -21.61 -25.93
CA ALA A 8 12.13 -20.77 -26.01
C ALA A 8 11.20 -20.94 -24.80
N LEU A 9 11.00 -22.18 -24.33
CA LEU A 9 10.19 -22.46 -23.14
C LEU A 9 10.82 -21.84 -21.89
N VAL A 10 12.14 -22.00 -21.70
CA VAL A 10 12.86 -21.42 -20.56
C VAL A 10 12.76 -19.89 -20.57
N LEU A 11 12.92 -19.26 -21.74
CA LEU A 11 12.77 -17.80 -21.86
C LEU A 11 11.35 -17.33 -21.57
N ALA A 12 10.33 -18.06 -22.04
CA ALA A 12 8.94 -17.74 -21.75
C ALA A 12 8.61 -17.86 -20.25
N VAL A 13 9.09 -18.93 -19.59
CA VAL A 13 8.93 -19.12 -18.14
C VAL A 13 9.67 -18.03 -17.36
N ALA A 14 10.90 -17.70 -17.75
CA ALA A 14 11.68 -16.64 -17.10
C ALA A 14 10.97 -15.28 -17.25
N ALA A 15 10.52 -14.92 -18.45
CA ALA A 15 9.78 -13.69 -18.69
C ALA A 15 8.47 -13.63 -17.87
N GLY A 16 7.76 -14.76 -17.76
CA GLY A 16 6.58 -14.87 -16.88
C GLY A 16 6.93 -14.65 -15.41
N ALA A 17 7.99 -15.28 -14.91
CA ALA A 17 8.43 -15.15 -13.52
C ALA A 17 8.85 -13.71 -13.15
N LEU A 18 9.48 -12.99 -14.08
CA LEU A 18 9.86 -11.58 -13.92
C LEU A 18 8.67 -10.61 -13.90
N ALA A 19 7.50 -11.00 -14.43
CA ALA A 19 6.29 -10.17 -14.45
C ALA A 19 5.41 -10.31 -13.19
N LEU A 20 5.57 -11.40 -12.43
CA LEU A 20 4.80 -11.68 -11.20
C LEU A 20 5.03 -10.70 -10.01
N PRO A 21 6.23 -10.11 -9.78
CA PRO A 21 6.48 -9.25 -8.63
C PRO A 21 5.69 -7.94 -8.63
N ALA A 22 5.11 -7.54 -9.77
CA ALA A 22 4.32 -6.31 -9.88
C ALA A 22 3.01 -6.35 -9.08
N VAL A 23 2.60 -7.53 -8.59
CA VAL A 23 1.36 -7.71 -7.80
C VAL A 23 1.63 -7.69 -6.29
N ALA A 24 2.89 -7.70 -5.86
CA ALA A 24 3.24 -7.52 -4.45
C ALA A 24 3.24 -6.02 -4.11
N TRP A 25 2.09 -5.51 -3.67
CA TRP A 25 2.03 -4.19 -3.02
C TRP A 25 2.77 -4.28 -1.69
N ALA A 26 4.07 -3.97 -1.69
CA ALA A 26 4.87 -3.97 -0.46
C ALA A 26 4.56 -2.80 0.50
N HIS A 27 3.55 -1.98 0.20
CA HIS A 27 3.22 -0.78 0.98
C HIS A 27 1.78 -0.89 1.50
N ALA A 28 1.62 -0.72 2.82
CA ALA A 28 0.33 -0.66 3.48
C ALA A 28 -0.49 0.53 2.97
N ALA A 29 -1.55 0.26 2.19
CA ALA A 29 -2.42 1.28 1.61
C ALA A 29 -3.46 1.74 2.63
N LEU A 30 -3.71 3.05 2.71
CA LEU A 30 -4.77 3.60 3.57
C LEU A 30 -6.14 3.29 2.95
N LEU A 31 -6.93 2.45 3.65
CA LEU A 31 -8.26 2.03 3.20
C LEU A 31 -9.37 2.93 3.73
N ARG A 32 -9.26 3.40 4.97
CA ARG A 32 -10.31 4.18 5.63
C ARG A 32 -9.75 5.09 6.71
N THR A 33 -10.39 6.24 6.89
CA THR A 33 -10.16 7.14 8.03
C THR A 33 -11.43 7.42 8.81
N VAL A 34 -11.28 7.67 10.10
CA VAL A 34 -12.30 8.32 10.94
C VAL A 34 -11.59 9.44 11.70
N PRO A 35 -12.00 10.71 11.51
CA PRO A 35 -13.06 11.20 10.63
C PRO A 35 -12.84 10.93 9.14
N LEU A 36 -13.92 11.03 8.35
CA LEU A 36 -13.81 10.94 6.90
C LEU A 36 -12.98 12.12 6.34
N PRO A 37 -12.27 11.94 5.22
CA PRO A 37 -11.52 13.03 4.60
C PRO A 37 -12.47 14.18 4.27
N SER A 38 -12.00 15.40 4.50
CA SER A 38 -12.77 16.64 4.27
C SER A 38 -14.08 16.75 5.06
N ALA A 39 -14.28 15.93 6.10
CA ALA A 39 -15.44 16.06 6.97
C ALA A 39 -15.38 17.34 7.80
N VAL A 40 -16.50 18.06 7.85
CA VAL A 40 -16.71 19.15 8.81
C VAL A 40 -17.33 18.55 10.07
N LEU A 41 -16.64 18.71 11.20
CA LEU A 41 -17.10 18.21 12.50
C LEU A 41 -17.63 19.36 13.35
N ASN A 42 -18.68 19.10 14.11
CA ASN A 42 -19.24 20.06 15.05
C ASN A 42 -18.42 20.17 16.35
N SER A 43 -17.55 19.20 16.60
CA SER A 43 -16.67 19.15 17.78
C SER A 43 -15.34 18.48 17.42
N PRO A 44 -14.25 18.80 18.14
CA PRO A 44 -12.97 18.11 17.96
C PRO A 44 -13.09 16.61 18.25
N PRO A 45 -12.55 15.73 17.39
CA PRO A 45 -12.56 14.30 17.65
C PRO A 45 -11.47 13.94 18.69
N PRO A 46 -11.74 13.01 19.62
CA PRO A 46 -10.74 12.61 20.61
C PRO A 46 -9.61 11.74 20.03
N VAL A 47 -9.83 11.17 18.84
CA VAL A 47 -8.89 10.27 18.16
C VAL A 47 -9.07 10.35 16.64
N VAL A 48 -7.99 10.14 15.90
CA VAL A 48 -8.01 9.89 14.46
C VAL A 48 -7.64 8.44 14.22
N LEU A 49 -8.49 7.71 13.51
CA LEU A 49 -8.29 6.30 13.17
C LEU A 49 -7.92 6.16 11.70
N LEU A 50 -6.86 5.42 11.41
CA LEU A 50 -6.37 5.10 10.08
C LEU A 50 -6.37 3.58 9.93
N THR A 51 -7.12 3.06 8.96
CA THR A 51 -7.18 1.61 8.65
C THR A 51 -6.40 1.35 7.38
N TYR A 52 -5.46 0.42 7.44
CA TYR A 52 -4.59 0.05 6.32
C TYR A 52 -4.93 -1.33 5.76
N SER A 53 -4.47 -1.61 4.54
CA SER A 53 -4.64 -2.92 3.88
C SER A 53 -3.84 -4.04 4.55
N GLU A 54 -2.83 -3.67 5.32
CA GLU A 54 -1.89 -4.59 5.98
C GLU A 54 -1.53 -4.06 7.37
N ALA A 55 -0.94 -4.92 8.20
CA ALA A 55 -0.49 -4.52 9.53
C ALA A 55 0.66 -3.51 9.44
N VAL A 56 0.53 -2.40 10.16
CA VAL A 56 1.58 -1.37 10.30
C VAL A 56 2.15 -1.47 11.71
N GLU A 57 3.47 -1.51 11.85
CA GLU A 57 4.15 -1.48 13.15
C GLU A 57 4.09 -0.06 13.74
N PRO A 58 3.28 0.20 14.78
CA PRO A 58 3.02 1.55 15.26
C PRO A 58 4.26 2.25 15.80
N ARG A 59 5.24 1.49 16.30
CA ARG A 59 6.49 2.05 16.85
C ARG A 59 7.36 2.74 15.80
N PHE A 60 7.16 2.44 14.53
CA PHE A 60 7.89 3.03 13.41
C PHE A 60 7.01 3.94 12.53
N ALA A 61 5.73 4.11 12.89
CA ALA A 61 4.80 4.97 12.17
C ALA A 61 4.81 6.39 12.76
N ILE A 62 4.82 7.40 11.88
CA ILE A 62 4.71 8.81 12.27
C ILE A 62 3.38 9.33 11.74
N VAL A 63 2.57 9.88 12.64
CA VAL A 63 1.32 10.57 12.30
C VAL A 63 1.42 11.99 12.84
N SER A 64 1.12 12.97 11.98
CA SER A 64 1.07 14.39 12.35
C SER A 64 -0.32 14.93 12.07
N VAL A 65 -0.83 15.76 12.99
CA VAL A 65 -2.08 16.50 12.83
C VAL A 65 -1.72 17.97 12.80
N THR A 66 -2.04 18.62 11.69
CA THR A 66 -1.79 20.05 11.51
C THR A 66 -3.10 20.83 11.44
N ASN A 67 -3.06 22.09 11.88
CA ASN A 67 -4.13 23.05 11.71
C ASN A 67 -4.02 23.81 10.38
N ALA A 68 -4.96 24.73 10.12
CA ALA A 68 -4.99 25.52 8.90
C ALA A 68 -3.76 26.42 8.68
N ALA A 69 -2.99 26.72 9.73
CA ALA A 69 -1.74 27.46 9.64
C ALA A 69 -0.51 26.56 9.40
N GLY A 70 -0.72 25.25 9.21
CA GLY A 70 0.34 24.26 8.99
C GLY A 70 1.13 23.88 10.25
N LYS A 71 0.62 24.22 11.44
CA LYS A 71 1.21 23.86 12.74
C LYS A 71 0.55 22.64 13.33
#